data_AF-A0A7C2PIB3-F1
#
_entry.id   AF-A0A7C2PIB3-F1
#
_cell.length_a   1.000
_cell.length_b   1.000
_cell.length_c   1.000
_cell.angle_alpha   90.00
_cell.angle_beta   90.00
_cell.angle_gamma   90.00
#
_symmetry.space_group_name_H-M   'P 1'
#
loop_
_entity.id
_entity.type
_entity.pdbx_description
1 polymer ?
#
loop_
_entity_poly.entity_id
_entity_poly.type
_entity_poly.pdbx_seq_one_letter_code
_entity_poly.pdbx_strand_id
1 'polypeptide(L)' 'MGIGMLVALGVWILLIAGGALLTRALFRAGNRRASSAPTPRQIADLRYARGEITREEYDLILADLRR' A
#
# COMPACT_ATOMS: atom_id res chain seq x y z
N MET A 1 5.55 24.57 42.53
CA MET A 1 5.30 24.44 41.08
C MET A 1 5.78 23.06 40.62
N GLY A 2 5.00 22.00 40.84
CA GLY A 2 5.50 20.63 40.60
C GLY A 2 4.49 19.73 39.89
N ILE A 3 3.27 19.63 40.43
CA ILE A 3 2.28 18.67 39.93
C ILE A 3 1.68 19.12 38.58
N GLY A 4 1.37 20.41 38.42
CA GLY A 4 0.81 20.93 37.17
C GLY A 4 1.75 20.74 35.96
N MET A 5 3.07 20.85 36.16
CA MET A 5 4.06 20.63 35.11
C MET A 5 4.15 19.16 34.72
N LEU A 6 4.10 18.25 35.70
CA LEU A 6 4.12 16.81 35.46
C LEU A 6 2.85 16.34 34.74
N VAL A 7 1.68 16.86 35.12
CA VAL A 7 0.42 16.58 34.44
C VAL A 7 0.44 17.10 33.00
N ALA A 8 0.91 18.34 32.78
CA ALA A 8 1.03 18.89 31.44
C ALA A 8 1.96 18.05 30.54
N LEU A 9 3.13 17.65 31.06
CA LEU A 9 4.05 16.76 30.33
C LEU A 9 3.43 15.41 30.02
N GLY A 10 2.67 14.82 30.96
CA GLY A 10 1.95 13.57 30.72
C GLY A 10 0.92 13.68 29.59
N VAL A 11 0.15 14.77 29.56
CA VAL A 11 -0.82 15.04 28.49
C VAL A 11 -0.12 15.20 27.12
N TRP A 12 1.00 15.93 27.07
CA TRP A 12 1.77 16.08 25.84
C TRP A 12 2.35 14.77 25.32
N ILE A 13 2.91 13.95 26.20
CA ILE A 13 3.42 12.62 25.84
C ILE A 13 2.29 11.75 25.29
N LEU A 14 1.12 11.77 25.94
CA LEU A 14 -0.05 11.00 25.50
C LEU A 14 -0.55 11.47 24.12
N LEU A 15 -0.61 12.77 23.86
CA LEU A 15 -1.00 13.33 22.57
C LEU A 15 -0.04 12.92 21.46
N ILE A 16 1.28 13.02 21.70
CA ILE A 16 2.31 12.64 20.73
C ILE A 16 2.26 11.13 20.46
N ALA A 17 2.16 10.31 21.52
CA ALA A 17 2.06 8.86 21.38
C ALA A 17 0.79 8.44 20.63
N GLY A 18 -0.36 9.06 20.93
CA GLY A 18 -1.62 8.84 20.23
C GLY A 18 -1.54 9.20 18.76
N GLY A 19 -0.97 10.37 18.43
CA GLY A 19 -0.71 10.79 17.05
C GLY A 19 0.22 9.85 16.31
N ALA A 20 1.32 9.43 16.93
CA ALA A 20 2.28 8.48 16.36
C ALA A 20 1.67 7.09 16.11
N LEU A 21 0.81 6.60 17.01
CA LEU A 21 0.09 5.34 16.84
C LEU A 21 -0.92 5.43 15.69
N LEU A 22 -1.63 6.55 15.59
CA LEU A 22 -2.61 6.79 14.53
C LEU A 22 -1.94 6.86 13.16
N THR A 23 -0.84 7.61 13.04
CA THR A 23 -0.07 7.67 11.78
C THR A 23 0.50 6.29 11.45
N ARG A 24 1.09 5.58 12.41
CA ARG A 24 1.60 4.21 12.19
C ARG A 24 0.50 3.25 11.73
N ALA A 25 -0.69 3.33 12.29
CA ALA A 25 -1.84 2.52 11.87
C ALA A 25 -2.30 2.87 10.45
N LEU A 26 -2.35 4.17 10.12
CA LEU A 26 -2.75 4.65 8.80
C LEU A 26 -1.73 4.28 7.72
N PHE A 27 -0.42 4.44 7.99
CA PHE A 27 0.64 4.00 7.08
C PHE A 27 0.65 2.47 6.91
N ARG A 28 0.40 1.70 7.97
CA ARG A 28 0.32 0.24 7.89
C ARG A 28 -0.92 -0.24 7.12
N ALA A 29 -2.03 0.50 7.16
CA ALA A 29 -3.20 0.26 6.33
C ALA A 29 -2.96 0.66 4.87
N GLY A 30 -2.27 1.78 4.63
CA GLY A 30 -1.84 2.22 3.31
C GLY A 30 -0.89 1.23 2.63
N ASN A 31 -0.01 0.58 3.39
CA ASN A 31 0.90 -0.45 2.87
C ASN A 31 0.22 -1.78 2.50
N ARG A 32 -1.04 -2.02 2.90
CA ARG A 32 -1.84 -3.13 2.33
C ARG A 32 -2.46 -2.78 0.98
N ARG A 33 -2.45 -1.49 0.61
CA ARG A 33 -2.76 -0.97 -0.73
C ARG A 33 -1.51 -0.52 -1.48
N ALA A 34 -0.33 -0.92 -1.01
CA ALA A 34 0.81 -1.06 -1.92
C ALA A 34 0.37 -2.13 -2.92
N SER A 35 -0.19 -1.65 -4.03
CA SER A 35 -0.45 -2.38 -5.26
C SER A 35 0.63 -3.43 -5.37
N SER A 36 0.28 -4.69 -5.09
CA SER A 36 1.14 -5.80 -5.47
C SER A 36 1.44 -5.54 -6.93
N ALA A 37 2.71 -5.25 -7.25
CA ALA A 37 3.10 -4.87 -8.61
C ALA A 37 2.36 -5.83 -9.56
N PRO A 38 1.57 -5.30 -10.52
CA PRO A 38 0.63 -6.14 -11.24
C PRO A 38 1.42 -7.31 -11.81
N THR A 39 0.92 -8.52 -11.57
CA THR A 39 1.63 -9.70 -12.05
C THR A 39 1.76 -9.59 -13.57
N PRO A 40 2.82 -10.15 -14.18
CA PRO A 40 2.99 -10.09 -15.63
C PRO A 40 1.73 -10.50 -16.41
N ARG A 41 0.97 -11.45 -15.87
CA ARG A 41 -0.35 -11.84 -16.38
C ARG A 41 -1.38 -10.71 -16.32
N GLN A 42 -1.52 -10.02 -15.19
CA GLN A 42 -2.42 -8.87 -15.05
C GLN A 42 -2.06 -7.74 -16.00
N ILE A 43 -0.77 -7.52 -16.28
CA ILE A 43 -0.30 -6.55 -17.27
C ILE A 43 -0.74 -6.97 -18.68
N ALA A 44 -0.61 -8.26 -19.03
CA ALA A 44 -1.08 -8.79 -20.31
C ALA A 44 -2.60 -8.63 -20.47
N ASP A 45 -3.37 -8.99 -19.44
CA ASP A 45 -4.84 -8.86 -19.42
C ASP A 45 -5.28 -7.40 -19.62
N LEU A 46 -4.65 -6.46 -18.91
CA LEU A 46 -4.95 -5.03 -19.02
C LEU A 46 -4.60 -4.45 -20.40
N ARG A 47 -3.55 -4.94 -21.04
CA ARG A 47 -3.17 -4.50 -22.39
C ARG A 47 -4.10 -5.07 -23.45
N TYR A 48 -4.49 -6.34 -23.32
CA TYR A 48 -5.47 -6.97 -24.20
C TYR A 48 -6.84 -6.27 -24.10
N ALA A 49 -7.30 -6.00 -22.88
CA ALA A 49 -8.56 -5.29 -22.65
C ALA A 49 -8.57 -3.86 -23.21
N ARG A 50 -7.41 -3.19 -23.21
CA ARG A 50 -7.23 -1.88 -23.84
C ARG A 50 -7.07 -1.94 -25.36
N GLY A 51 -6.92 -3.12 -25.94
CA GLY A 51 -6.63 -3.31 -27.36
C GLY A 51 -5.20 -2.91 -27.76
N GLU A 52 -4.28 -2.84 -26.80
CA GLU A 52 -2.86 -2.51 -27.04
C GLU A 52 -2.07 -3.70 -27.61
N ILE A 53 -2.61 -4.93 -27.49
CA ILE A 53 -2.02 -6.16 -28.01
C ILE A 53 -3.09 -7.01 -28.70
N THR A 54 -2.71 -7.77 -29.71
CA THR A 54 -3.61 -8.72 -30.38
C THR A 54 -3.83 -9.97 -29.53
N ARG A 55 -4.80 -10.79 -29.94
CA ARG A 55 -5.00 -12.11 -29.30
C ARG A 55 -3.77 -13.01 -29.45
N GLU A 56 -3.09 -12.99 -30.61
CA GLU A 56 -1.92 -13.84 -30.81
C GLU A 56 -0.77 -13.45 -29.86
N GLU A 57 -0.52 -12.15 -29.71
CA GLU A 57 0.49 -11.63 -28.78
C GLU A 57 0.16 -11.96 -27.33
N TYR A 58 -1.12 -11.87 -26.95
CA TYR A 58 -1.59 -12.26 -25.61
C TYR A 58 -1.35 -13.75 -25.33
N ASP A 59 -1.66 -14.63 -26.28
CA ASP A 59 -1.47 -16.08 -26.13
C ASP A 59 0.02 -16.45 -26.03
N LEU A 60 0.89 -15.77 -26.77
CA LEU A 60 2.35 -15.94 -26.66
C LEU A 60 2.87 -15.56 -25.26
N ILE A 61 2.41 -14.43 -24.72
CA ILE A 61 2.77 -13.98 -23.37
C ILE A 61 2.27 -14.98 -22.32
N LEU A 62 1.05 -15.49 -22.47
CA LEU A 62 0.51 -16.50 -21.54
C LEU A 62 1.26 -17.84 -21.60
N ALA A 63 1.73 -18.23 -22.79
CA ALA A 63 2.54 -19.43 -22.96
C ALA A 63 3.92 -19.28 -22.31
N ASP A 64 4.57 -18.12 -22.48
CA ASP A 64 5.85 -17.80 -21.85
C ASP A 64 5.74 -17.80 -20.32
N LEU A 65 4.69 -17.20 -19.77
CA LEU A 65 4.43 -17.15 -18.32
C LEU A 65 4.15 -18.51 -17.67
N ARG A 66 3.88 -19.56 -18.45
CA ARG A 66 3.63 -20.92 -17.95
C ARG A 66 4.90 -21.77 -17.87
N ARG A 67 6.00 -21.32 -18.51
CA ARG A 67 7.26 -22.03 -18.57
C ARG A 67 8.09 -21.84 -17.30
#